data_AF-H0WLY3-F1
#
_entry.id   AF-H0WLY3-F1
#
_cell.length_a   1.000
_cell.length_b   1.000
_cell.length_c   1.000
_cell.angle_alpha   90.00
_cell.angle_beta   90.00
_cell.angle_gamma   90.00
#
_symmetry.space_group_name_H-M   'P 1'
#
loop_
_entity.id
_entity.type
_entity.pdbx_description
1 polymer ?
#
loop_
_entity_poly.entity_id
_entity_poly.type
_entity_poly.pdbx_seq_one_letter_code
_entity_poly.pdbx_strand_id
1 'polypeptide(L)'
;QTTEDEPSEKDALQPGRNIVAAGYALYGSATLVALSTGQGVDLFMLDPALGEFVLVEKDVKIKKKGKIYSLNEGYAKYFDAATTEYVQKKKFPEVSEASPGHRQGACCH
;
A
#
# COMPACT_ATOMS: atom_id res chain seq x y z
N GLN A 1 -5.49 18.10 -22.15
CA GLN A 1 -6.60 18.65 -22.95
C GLN A 1 -7.68 19.00 -21.96
N THR A 2 -7.88 20.28 -21.68
CA THR A 2 -9.02 20.78 -20.91
C THR A 2 -10.00 21.34 -21.93
N THR A 3 -11.07 20.62 -22.17
CA THR A 3 -12.20 21.09 -22.98
C THR A 3 -12.95 22.16 -22.19
N GLU A 4 -13.35 23.26 -22.84
CA GLU A 4 -14.10 24.40 -22.25
C GLU A 4 -15.58 24.06 -21.97
N ASP A 5 -15.91 22.78 -21.78
CA ASP A 5 -17.25 22.30 -21.47
C ASP A 5 -17.50 22.32 -19.95
N GLU A 6 -18.78 22.40 -19.56
CA GLU A 6 -19.20 22.30 -18.16
C GLU A 6 -18.69 20.99 -17.52
N PRO A 7 -18.12 21.04 -16.30
CA PRO A 7 -17.60 19.86 -15.64
C PRO A 7 -18.70 18.83 -15.40
N SER A 8 -18.41 17.58 -15.75
CA SER A 8 -19.34 16.46 -15.71
C SER A 8 -18.73 15.24 -15.01
N GLU A 9 -19.55 14.25 -14.68
CA GLU A 9 -19.06 13.00 -14.06
C GLU A 9 -17.99 12.28 -14.91
N LYS A 10 -18.02 12.48 -16.23
CA LYS A 10 -17.05 11.88 -17.16
C LYS A 10 -15.63 12.39 -16.93
N ASP A 11 -15.47 13.59 -16.37
CA ASP A 11 -14.16 14.19 -16.10
C ASP A 11 -13.44 13.51 -14.93
N ALA A 12 -14.19 12.86 -14.03
CA ALA A 12 -13.64 12.06 -12.94
C ALA A 12 -13.28 10.62 -13.39
N LEU A 13 -13.94 10.10 -14.43
CA LEU A 13 -13.73 8.74 -14.96
C LEU A 13 -12.50 8.64 -15.86
N GLN A 14 -11.39 9.19 -15.39
CA GLN A 14 -10.09 9.10 -16.07
C GLN A 14 -9.31 7.86 -15.61
N PRO A 15 -8.49 7.27 -16.48
CA PRO A 15 -7.64 6.16 -16.08
C PRO A 15 -6.64 6.63 -15.01
N GLY A 16 -6.35 5.79 -14.01
CA GLY A 16 -5.46 6.14 -12.90
C GLY A 16 -4.05 6.58 -13.30
N ARG A 17 -3.61 6.26 -14.53
CA ARG A 17 -2.35 6.77 -15.11
C ARG A 17 -2.34 8.30 -15.34
N ASN A 18 -3.50 8.95 -15.38
CA ASN A 18 -3.65 10.40 -15.53
C ASN A 18 -3.61 11.13 -14.18
N ILE A 19 -3.49 10.42 -13.06
CA ILE A 19 -3.38 11.01 -11.73
C ILE A 19 -2.08 11.81 -11.64
N VAL A 20 -2.20 13.12 -11.42
CA VAL A 20 -1.06 14.02 -11.23
C VAL A 20 -0.49 13.96 -9.82
N ALA A 21 -1.35 13.70 -8.84
CA ALA A 21 -0.97 13.49 -7.45
C ALA A 21 -1.96 12.56 -6.75
N ALA A 22 -1.46 11.66 -5.91
CA ALA A 22 -2.27 10.80 -5.05
C ALA A 22 -1.58 10.62 -3.70
N GLY A 23 -2.39 10.33 -2.68
CA GLY A 23 -1.91 10.16 -1.33
C GLY A 23 -3.00 9.63 -0.42
N TYR A 24 -2.62 9.32 0.83
CA TYR A 24 -3.55 8.93 1.87
C TYR A 24 -3.10 9.49 3.22
N ALA A 25 -4.08 9.76 4.08
CA ALA A 25 -3.86 10.09 5.47
C ALA A 25 -4.10 8.84 6.33
N LEU A 26 -3.15 8.51 7.19
CA LEU A 26 -3.22 7.40 8.15
C LEU A 26 -3.32 7.97 9.56
N TYR A 27 -4.46 7.69 10.22
CA TYR A 27 -4.71 8.06 11.61
C TYR A 27 -4.42 6.86 12.51
N GLY A 28 -3.13 6.67 12.83
CA GLY A 28 -2.67 5.59 13.72
C GLY A 28 -2.27 6.13 15.09
N SER A 29 -1.19 5.58 15.66
CA SER A 29 -0.53 6.16 16.83
C SER A 29 0.02 7.57 16.58
N ALA A 30 0.25 7.91 15.31
CA ALA A 30 0.52 9.25 14.82
C ALA A 30 -0.26 9.47 13.52
N THR A 31 -0.54 10.74 13.20
CA THR A 31 -1.18 11.12 11.94
C THR A 31 -0.11 11.30 10.86
N LEU A 32 -0.17 10.47 9.82
CA LEU A 32 0.76 10.48 8.69
C LEU A 32 0.02 10.81 7.40
N VAL A 33 0.65 11.56 6.52
CA VAL A 33 0.20 11.80 5.15
C VAL A 33 1.28 11.30 4.20
N ALA A 34 0.97 10.28 3.42
CA ALA A 34 1.81 9.84 2.31
C ALA A 34 1.32 10.51 1.03
N LEU A 35 2.22 11.17 0.29
CA LEU A 35 1.89 11.93 -0.91
C LEU A 35 2.84 11.60 -2.04
N SER A 36 2.31 11.46 -3.25
CA SER A 36 3.05 11.25 -4.49
C SER A 36 2.59 12.22 -5.57
N THR A 37 3.54 12.86 -6.25
CA THR A 37 3.31 13.84 -7.33
C THR A 37 3.98 13.43 -8.65
N GLY A 38 4.22 12.12 -8.82
CA GLY A 38 4.89 11.56 -10.00
C GLY A 38 6.42 11.49 -9.94
N GLN A 39 7.06 12.13 -8.96
CA GLN A 39 8.52 12.14 -8.79
C GLN A 39 9.03 11.25 -7.64
N GLY A 40 8.13 10.58 -6.93
CA GLY A 40 8.45 9.80 -5.73
C GLY A 40 7.25 9.71 -4.79
N VAL A 41 7.49 9.22 -3.59
CA VAL A 41 6.53 9.20 -2.48
C VAL A 41 7.20 9.83 -1.27
N ASP A 42 6.57 10.82 -0.68
CA ASP A 42 7.04 11.48 0.54
C ASP A 42 6.05 11.22 1.68
N LEU A 43 6.56 11.05 2.90
CA LEU A 43 5.76 10.92 4.12
C LEU A 43 5.93 12.12 5.03
N PHE A 44 4.80 12.70 5.39
CA PHE A 44 4.70 13.79 6.34
C PHE A 44 3.99 13.31 7.61
N MET A 45 4.47 13.74 8.77
CA MET A 45 3.83 13.47 10.05
C MET A 45 3.27 14.77 10.62
N LEU A 46 2.07 14.73 11.16
CA LEU A 46 1.47 15.86 11.85
C LEU A 46 2.18 16.06 13.19
N ASP A 47 2.75 17.25 13.39
CA ASP A 47 3.12 17.73 14.72
C ASP A 47 1.89 18.41 15.35
N PRO A 48 1.25 17.81 16.37
CA PRO A 48 0.06 18.37 17.00
C PRO A 48 0.35 19.64 17.81
N ALA A 49 1.60 19.90 18.19
CA ALA A 49 1.97 21.11 18.93
C ALA A 49 2.03 22.34 18.03
N LEU A 50 2.47 22.16 16.78
CA LEU A 50 2.57 23.23 15.77
C LEU A 50 1.36 23.28 14.84
N GLY A 51 0.65 22.17 14.67
CA GLY A 51 -0.43 22.02 13.69
C GLY A 51 0.06 21.86 12.26
N GLU A 52 1.32 21.48 12.06
CA GLU A 52 1.96 21.39 10.74
C GLU A 52 2.35 19.96 10.37
N PHE A 53 2.35 19.67 9.07
CA PHE A 53 2.84 18.41 8.52
C PHE A 53 4.33 18.52 8.20
N VAL A 54 5.15 17.85 9.00
CA VAL A 54 6.62 17.86 8.87
C VAL A 54 7.06 16.66 8.03
N LEU A 55 7.95 16.89 7.06
CA LEU A 55 8.53 15.81 6.24
C LEU A 55 9.38 14.87 7.12
N VAL A 56 8.98 13.61 7.20
CA VAL A 56 9.70 12.58 7.98
C VAL A 56 10.54 11.70 7.08
N GLU A 57 10.02 11.30 5.92
CA GLU A 57 10.73 10.44 4.98
C GLU A 57 10.52 10.93 3.55
N LYS A 58 11.61 11.04 2.79
CA LYS A 58 11.63 11.52 1.42
C LYS A 58 11.92 10.38 0.45
N ASP A 59 11.26 10.38 -0.71
CA ASP A 59 11.43 9.43 -1.81
C ASP A 59 11.40 7.94 -1.37
N VAL A 60 10.36 7.59 -0.64
CA VAL A 60 10.18 6.26 -0.07
C VAL A 60 10.05 5.19 -1.16
N LYS A 61 10.89 4.16 -1.04
CA LYS A 61 10.92 3.01 -1.96
C LYS A 61 10.56 1.71 -1.23
N ILE A 62 9.67 0.94 -1.84
CA ILE A 62 9.32 -0.40 -1.36
C ILE A 62 10.49 -1.36 -1.62
N LYS A 63 10.81 -2.21 -0.64
CA LYS A 63 11.83 -3.26 -0.78
C LYS A 63 11.47 -4.22 -1.91
N LYS A 64 12.45 -4.61 -2.74
CA LYS A 64 12.25 -5.52 -3.88
C LYS A 64 11.60 -6.87 -3.51
N LYS A 65 11.84 -7.37 -2.30
CA LYS A 65 11.23 -8.62 -1.80
C LYS A 65 10.84 -8.48 -0.34
N GLY A 66 9.53 -8.55 -0.07
CA GLY A 66 8.98 -8.60 1.28
C GLY A 66 8.97 -10.01 1.88
N LYS A 67 8.87 -10.09 3.21
CA LYS A 67 8.71 -11.34 3.97
C LYS A 67 7.28 -11.57 4.47
N ILE A 68 6.39 -10.60 4.26
CA ILE A 68 5.01 -10.60 4.77
C ILE A 68 4.07 -10.69 3.57
N TYR A 69 3.00 -11.47 3.69
CA TYR A 69 1.86 -11.47 2.78
C TYR A 69 0.60 -11.05 3.56
N SER A 70 -0.34 -10.37 2.90
CA SER A 70 -1.58 -9.91 3.52
C SER A 70 -2.75 -10.27 2.63
N LEU A 71 -3.52 -11.28 3.04
CA LEU A 71 -4.75 -11.74 2.37
C LEU A 71 -5.68 -12.38 3.40
N ASN A 72 -6.98 -12.31 3.17
CA ASN A 72 -7.96 -12.94 4.04
C ASN A 72 -8.13 -14.42 3.66
N GLU A 73 -7.47 -15.30 4.41
CA GLU A 73 -7.53 -16.75 4.19
C GLU A 73 -8.91 -17.38 4.51
N GLY A 74 -9.84 -16.64 5.12
CA GLY A 74 -11.24 -17.07 5.25
C GLY A 74 -11.93 -17.30 3.91
N TYR A 75 -11.44 -16.66 2.84
CA TYR A 75 -11.89 -16.89 1.46
C TYR A 75 -11.14 -18.02 0.74
N ALA A 76 -10.33 -18.83 1.42
CA ALA A 76 -9.51 -19.86 0.79
C ALA A 76 -10.30 -20.82 -0.12
N LYS A 77 -11.57 -21.10 0.20
CA LYS A 77 -12.45 -21.93 -0.63
C LYS A 77 -12.75 -21.33 -2.02
N TYR A 78 -12.65 -20.02 -2.15
CA TYR A 78 -12.96 -19.26 -3.36
C TYR A 78 -11.71 -18.78 -4.10
N PHE A 79 -10.52 -19.11 -3.62
CA PHE A 79 -9.29 -18.76 -4.29
C PHE A 79 -9.14 -19.55 -5.59
N ASP A 80 -8.63 -18.87 -6.62
CA ASP A 80 -8.16 -19.53 -7.83
C ASP A 80 -6.92 -20.39 -7.55
N ALA A 81 -6.56 -21.23 -8.52
CA ALA A 81 -5.44 -22.16 -8.38
C ALA A 81 -4.10 -21.45 -8.12
N ALA A 82 -3.85 -20.30 -8.78
CA ALA A 82 -2.59 -19.58 -8.65
C ALA A 82 -2.46 -18.91 -7.27
N THR A 83 -3.54 -18.32 -6.76
CA THR A 83 -3.57 -17.77 -5.40
C THR A 83 -3.36 -18.85 -4.35
N THR A 84 -3.99 -20.01 -4.52
CA THR A 84 -3.83 -21.16 -3.59
C THR A 84 -2.39 -21.66 -3.57
N GLU A 85 -1.78 -21.85 -4.74
CA GLU A 85 -0.37 -22.26 -4.86
C GLU A 85 0.57 -21.23 -4.22
N TYR A 86 0.33 -19.94 -4.45
CA TYR A 86 1.13 -18.87 -3.85
C TYR A 86 1.08 -18.91 -2.32
N VAL A 87 -0.10 -19.07 -1.73
CA VAL A 87 -0.28 -19.16 -0.27
C VAL A 87 0.44 -20.39 0.27
N GLN A 88 0.31 -21.55 -0.39
CA GLN A 88 1.01 -22.78 0.03
C GLN A 88 2.53 -22.61 0.01
N LYS A 89 3.08 -22.02 -1.06
CA LYS A 89 4.52 -21.74 -1.19
C LYS A 89 5.04 -20.77 -0.12
N LYS A 90 4.22 -19.82 0.32
CA LYS A 90 4.58 -18.89 1.41
C LYS A 90 4.51 -19.54 2.79
N LYS A 91 3.60 -20.50 3.01
CA LYS A 91 3.47 -21.25 4.26
C LYS A 91 4.54 -22.34 4.41
N PHE A 92 4.84 -23.04 3.33
CA PHE A 92 5.77 -24.16 3.27
C PHE A 92 6.85 -23.86 2.22
N PRO A 93 7.81 -22.97 2.51
CA PRO A 93 8.93 -22.76 1.62
C PRO A 93 9.72 -24.06 1.48
N GLU A 94 10.00 -24.48 0.25
CA GLU A 94 10.95 -25.55 -0.01
C GLU A 94 12.31 -25.15 0.58
N VAL A 95 12.80 -25.95 1.53
CA VAL A 95 14.00 -25.62 2.31
C VAL A 95 15.22 -25.64 1.39
N SER A 96 15.64 -24.47 0.94
CA SER A 96 17.04 -24.18 0.66
C SER A 96 17.37 -22.78 1.20
N GLU A 97 18.15 -22.81 2.28
CA GLU A 97 18.78 -21.70 3.00
C GLU A 97 17.94 -20.87 3.97
N ALA A 98 18.42 -20.85 5.21
CA ALA A 98 17.72 -20.46 6.42
C ALA A 98 17.65 -18.94 6.65
N SER A 99 16.54 -18.51 7.25
CA SER A 99 16.51 -17.44 8.25
C SER A 99 15.22 -17.61 9.07
N PRO A 100 15.26 -17.70 10.41
CA PRO A 100 14.07 -17.85 11.23
C PRO A 100 13.26 -16.54 11.19
N GLY A 101 12.40 -16.40 10.20
CA GLY A 101 11.47 -15.29 10.09
C GLY A 101 10.35 -15.46 11.12
N HIS A 102 10.10 -14.42 11.91
CA HIS A 102 8.97 -14.36 12.83
C HIS A 102 7.67 -14.66 12.06
N ARG A 103 6.99 -15.75 12.47
CA ARG A 103 5.66 -16.11 11.99
C ARG A 103 4.63 -15.23 12.69
N GLN A 104 4.23 -14.13 12.07
CA GLN A 104 3.00 -13.40 12.46
C GLN A 104 1.91 -13.74 11.45
N GLY A 105 1.27 -14.89 11.65
CA GLY A 105 -0.08 -15.10 11.16
C GLY A 105 -1.03 -14.51 12.19
N ALA A 106 -1.29 -13.20 12.12
CA ALA A 106 -2.42 -12.62 12.84
C ALA A 106 -3.70 -13.02 12.07
N CYS A 107 -4.18 -14.23 12.35
CA CYS A 107 -5.57 -14.57 12.11
C CYS A 107 -6.34 -13.85 13.23
N CYS A 108 -6.64 -12.56 13.03
CA CYS A 108 -7.60 -11.89 13.90
C CYS A 108 -8.95 -12.58 13.68
N HIS A 109 -9.38 -13.34 14.69
CA HIS A 109 -10.75 -13.79 14.85
C HIS A 109 -11.64 -12.59 15.22
#